data_AF-K7WKP6-F1
#
_entry.id   AF-K7WKP6-F1
#
_cell.length_a   1.000
_cell.length_b   1.000
_cell.length_c   1.000
_cell.angle_alpha   90.00
_cell.angle_beta   90.00
_cell.angle_gamma   90.00
#
_symmetry.space_group_name_H-M   'P 1'
#
loop_
_entity.id
_entity.type
_entity.pdbx_description
1 polymer ?
#
loop_
_entity_poly.entity_id
_entity_poly.type
_entity_poly.pdbx_seq_one_letter_code
_entity_poly.pdbx_strand_id
1 'polypeptide(L)' 'MLKSAKLTTTTGYTWKTSISATASYESTIEYFLGKYFAVGIYPIENLEKVVKVEIFDGKTMVVSEL' A
#
# COMPACT_ATOMS: atom_id res chain seq x y z
N MET A 1 -16.48 -7.91 -4.48
CA MET A 1 -15.32 -8.46 -3.75
C MET A 1 -14.55 -7.28 -3.18
N LEU A 2 -14.19 -7.31 -1.90
CA LEU A 2 -13.37 -6.26 -1.30
C LEU A 2 -11.92 -6.52 -1.70
N LYS A 3 -11.35 -5.61 -2.50
CA LYS A 3 -9.91 -5.57 -2.74
C LYS A 3 -9.26 -4.72 -1.65
N SER A 4 -8.08 -5.14 -1.20
CA SER A 4 -7.29 -4.39 -0.22
C SER A 4 -5.81 -4.43 -0.57
N ALA A 5 -5.06 -3.43 -0.10
CA ALA A 5 -3.61 -3.40 -0.18
C ALA A 5 -3.03 -3.24 1.24
N LYS A 6 -2.03 -4.05 1.57
CA LYS A 6 -1.13 -3.81 2.70
C LYS A 6 0.13 -3.13 2.17
N LEU A 7 0.48 -2.00 2.78
CA LEU A 7 1.59 -1.15 2.38
C LEU A 7 2.65 -1.21 3.47
N THR A 8 3.92 -1.29 3.09
CA THR A 8 5.07 -1.28 4.02
C THR A 8 6.04 -0.18 3.62
N THR A 9 6.48 0.62 4.58
CA THR A 9 7.43 1.72 4.36
C THR A 9 8.88 1.31 4.60
N THR A 10 9.81 2.23 4.29
CA THR A 10 11.25 2.09 4.57
C THR A 10 11.58 1.81 6.04
N THR A 11 10.77 2.27 7.00
CA THR A 11 10.99 2.01 8.44
C THR A 11 10.30 0.72 8.93
N GLY A 12 9.57 0.03 8.05
CA GLY A 12 8.77 -1.14 8.38
C GLY A 12 7.37 -0.82 8.90
N TYR A 13 6.94 0.45 8.92
CA TYR A 13 5.55 0.79 9.22
C TYR A 13 4.61 0.14 8.21
N THR A 14 3.51 -0.45 8.67
CA THR A 14 2.52 -1.08 7.79
C THR A 14 1.09 -0.65 8.10
N TRP A 15 0.29 -0.52 7.05
CA TRP A 15 -1.15 -0.33 7.16
C TRP A 15 -1.89 -1.03 6.03
N LYS A 16 -3.20 -1.21 6.22
CA LYS A 16 -4.10 -1.75 5.21
C LYS A 16 -5.04 -0.66 4.72
N THR A 17 -5.27 -0.62 3.42
CA THR A 17 -6.26 0.26 2.79
C THR A 17 -7.17 -0.54 1.87
N SER A 18 -8.41 -0.09 1.74
CA SER A 18 -9.32 -0.62 0.73
C SER A 18 -8.97 0.00 -0.62
N ILE A 19 -8.97 -0.82 -1.66
CA ILE A 19 -8.77 -0.34 -3.03
C ILE A 19 -10.04 -0.60 -3.84
N SER A 20 -10.30 0.26 -4.85
CA SER A 20 -11.46 0.10 -5.71
C SER A 20 -11.49 -1.30 -6.33
N ALA A 21 -12.67 -1.90 -6.41
CA ALA A 21 -12.84 -3.21 -7.06
C ALA A 21 -12.41 -3.18 -8.54
N THR A 22 -12.48 -2.01 -9.18
CA THR A 22 -12.11 -1.80 -10.60
C THR A 22 -10.64 -1.43 -10.80
N ALA A 23 -9.88 -1.13 -9.74
CA ALA A 23 -8.46 -0.85 -9.88
C ALA A 23 -7.70 -2.12 -10.33
N SER A 24 -6.78 -1.96 -11.28
CA SER A 24 -5.85 -3.01 -11.69
C SER A 24 -4.72 -3.15 -10.66
N TYR A 25 -3.99 -4.26 -10.75
CA TYR A 25 -2.82 -4.46 -9.91
C TYR A 25 -1.71 -3.47 -10.29
N GLU A 26 -1.44 -3.26 -11.59
CA GLU A 26 -0.42 -2.29 -12.01
C GLU A 26 -0.74 -0.87 -11.52
N SER A 27 -1.97 -0.39 -11.68
CA SER A 27 -2.31 0.98 -11.29
C SER A 27 -2.24 1.17 -9.77
N THR A 28 -2.58 0.13 -9.00
CA THR A 28 -2.42 0.15 -7.54
C THR A 28 -0.96 0.18 -7.15
N ILE A 29 -0.11 -0.63 -7.80
CA ILE A 29 1.34 -0.64 -7.54
C ILE A 29 1.95 0.72 -7.91
N GLU A 30 1.63 1.28 -9.08
CA GLU A 30 2.13 2.59 -9.53
C GLU A 30 1.73 3.74 -8.59
N TYR A 31 0.52 3.66 -8.03
CA TYR A 31 0.01 4.67 -7.11
C TYR A 31 0.74 4.66 -5.76
N PHE A 32 1.11 3.49 -5.24
CA PHE A 32 1.71 3.36 -3.90
C PHE A 32 3.22 3.18 -3.92
N LEU A 33 3.74 2.23 -4.71
CA LEU A 33 5.13 1.80 -4.62
C LEU A 33 6.08 2.96 -4.97
N GLY A 34 7.00 3.24 -4.05
CA GLY A 34 7.96 4.33 -4.16
C GLY A 34 7.43 5.73 -3.93
N LYS A 35 6.13 5.91 -3.66
CA LYS A 35 5.57 7.19 -3.22
C LYS A 35 5.72 7.37 -1.70
N TYR A 36 5.65 8.62 -1.25
CA TYR A 36 5.73 9.00 0.15
C TYR A 36 4.34 9.27 0.71
N PHE A 37 4.07 8.76 1.91
CA PHE A 37 2.82 8.99 2.64
C PHE A 37 3.14 9.44 4.07
N ALA A 38 2.28 10.30 4.62
CA ALA A 38 2.30 10.63 6.03
C ALA A 38 1.85 9.40 6.82
N VAL A 39 2.71 8.89 7.70
CA VAL A 39 2.45 7.74 8.56
C VAL A 39 2.75 8.07 10.01
N GLY A 40 2.03 7.43 10.93
CA GLY A 40 2.13 7.71 12.35
C GLY A 40 0.83 8.23 12.93
N ILE A 41 0.92 8.85 14.11
CA ILE A 41 -0.23 9.42 14.82
C ILE A 41 -0.16 10.94 14.70
N TYR A 42 -1.25 11.58 14.31
CA TYR A 42 -1.33 13.05 14.38
C TYR A 42 -1.08 13.54 15.82
N PRO A 43 -0.25 14.58 16.05
CA PRO A 43 0.41 15.46 15.06
C PRO A 43 1.84 15.03 14.67
N ILE A 44 2.32 13.87 15.13
CA ILE A 44 3.66 13.33 14.87
C ILE A 44 3.55 12.34 13.70
N GLU A 45 3.30 12.87 12.51
CA GLU A 45 3.33 12.10 11.27
C GLU A 45 4.68 12.28 10.57
N ASN A 46 5.27 11.18 10.10
CA ASN A 46 6.49 11.18 9.30
C ASN A 46 6.15 10.89 7.85
N LEU A 47 6.79 11.60 6.92
CA LEU A 47 6.72 11.25 5.50
C LEU A 47 7.64 10.06 5.24
N GLU A 48 7.06 8.93 4.86
CA GLU A 48 7.81 7.72 4.59
C GLU A 48 7.50 7.11 3.22
N LYS A 49 8.53 6.55 2.59
CA LYS A 49 8.43 5.92 1.27
C LYS A 49 7.89 4.51 1.39
N VAL A 50 6.87 4.16 0.62
CA VAL A 50 6.38 2.78 0.48
C VAL A 50 7.40 1.97 -0.34
N VAL A 51 7.86 0.85 0.21
CA VAL A 51 8.83 -0.06 -0.42
C VAL A 51 8.24 -1.41 -0.78
N LYS A 52 7.04 -1.73 -0.28
CA LYS A 52 6.34 -2.98 -0.58
C LYS A 52 4.83 -2.77 -0.59
N VAL A 53 4.18 -3.38 -1.58
CA VAL A 53 2.73 -3.38 -1.78
C VAL A 53 2.26 -4.83 -1.91
N GLU A 54 1.34 -5.25 -1.03
CA GLU A 54 0.72 -6.58 -1.06
C GLU A 54 -0.78 -6.41 -1.33
N ILE A 55 -1.25 -6.82 -2.50
CA ILE A 55 -2.64 -6.67 -2.93
C ILE A 55 -3.38 -7.99 -2.76
N PHE A 56 -4.56 -7.94 -2.14
CA PHE A 56 -5.45 -9.08 -1.96
C PHE A 56 -6.85 -8.76 -2.51
N ASP A 57 -7.37 -9.59 -3.42
CA ASP A 57 -8.69 -9.43 -4.05
C ASP A 57 -9.75 -10.44 -3.56
N GLY A 58 -9.41 -11.25 -2.56
CA GLY A 58 -10.25 -12.36 -2.08
C GLY A 58 -9.88 -13.73 -2.66
N LYS A 59 -9.08 -13.78 -3.73
CA LYS A 59 -8.65 -15.03 -4.38
C LYS A 59 -7.15 -15.08 -4.63
N THR A 60 -6.58 -13.96 -5.03
CA THR A 60 -5.19 -13.79 -5.45
C THR A 60 -4.48 -12.85 -4.50
N MET A 61 -3.20 -13.13 -4.27
CA MET A 61 -2.28 -12.21 -3.61
C MET A 61 -1.17 -11.83 -4.59
N VAL A 62 -0.97 -10.54 -4.80
CA VAL A 62 0.11 -9.98 -5.63
C VAL A 62 1.04 -9.18 -4.73
N VAL A 63 2.35 -9.39 -4.87
CA VAL A 63 3.37 -8.71 -4.07
C VAL A 63 4.33 -7.99 -5.01
N SER A 64 4.62 -6.73 -4.71
CA SER A 64 5.60 -5.92 -5.44
C SER A 64 6.47 -5.14 -4.45
N GLU A 65 7.77 -5.06 -4.73
CA GLU A 65 8.80 -4.49 -3.88
C GLU A 65 9.78 -3.65 -4.72
N LEU A 66 10.42 -2.64 -4.10
CA LEU A 66 11.46 -1.81 -4.72
C LEU A 66 12.84 -2.47 -4.72
#